data_AF-A0A285IJ62-F1
#
_entry.id   AF-A0A285IJ62-F1
#
_cell.length_a   1.000
_cell.length_b   1.000
_cell.length_c   1.000
_cell.angle_alpha   90.00
_cell.angle_beta   90.00
_cell.angle_gamma   90.00
#
_symmetry.space_group_name_H-M   'P 1'
#
loop_
_entity.id
_entity.type
_entity.pdbx_description
1 polymer ?
#
loop_
_entity_poly.entity_id
_entity_poly.type
_entity_poly.pdbx_seq_one_letter_code
_entity_poly.pdbx_strand_id
1 'polypeptide(L)'
;MRGTQAEIGFALAGAAIEVYGSTPRPVKPVLGRARRRWFEVNWPEHHERSRGMAAAFGVAYDDPSLCVDELNGLPLPGGCSAVWCPPRVVRNFDIHASVIETAPVRPHVVEMHPEQGLSSVAITGNNLSGCLEGINEAGTVRRRARRRTE
;
A
#
# COMPACT_ATOMS: atom_id res chain seq x y z
N MET A 1 -4.66 -6.34 -10.60
CA MET A 1 -5.74 -6.76 -9.69
C MET A 1 -7.01 -5.98 -10.02
N ARG A 2 -8.19 -6.60 -9.95
CA ARG A 2 -9.47 -6.01 -10.37
C ARG A 2 -10.60 -6.53 -9.48
N GLY A 3 -11.63 -5.71 -9.26
CA GLY A 3 -12.84 -6.08 -8.53
C GLY A 3 -13.22 -5.06 -7.46
N THR A 4 -13.99 -5.50 -6.47
CA THR A 4 -14.27 -4.72 -5.26
C THR A 4 -12.98 -4.45 -4.47
N GLN A 5 -13.01 -3.48 -3.56
CA GLN A 5 -11.86 -3.20 -2.71
C GLN A 5 -11.44 -4.42 -1.87
N ALA A 6 -12.41 -5.19 -1.36
CA ALA A 6 -12.13 -6.41 -0.60
C ALA A 6 -11.44 -7.48 -1.48
N GLU A 7 -11.90 -7.72 -2.71
CA GLU A 7 -11.25 -8.67 -3.62
C GLU A 7 -9.83 -8.23 -3.99
N ILE A 8 -9.63 -6.93 -4.24
CA ILE A 8 -8.29 -6.37 -4.47
C ILE A 8 -7.41 -6.57 -3.23
N GLY A 9 -7.94 -6.33 -2.03
CA GLY A 9 -7.21 -6.53 -0.78
C GLY A 9 -6.80 -7.98 -0.56
N PHE A 10 -7.69 -8.91 -0.87
CA PHE A 10 -7.41 -10.35 -0.80
C PHE A 10 -6.29 -10.74 -1.77
N ALA A 11 -6.40 -10.31 -3.03
CA ALA A 11 -5.38 -10.58 -4.05
C ALA A 11 -4.02 -9.94 -3.70
N LEU A 12 -4.02 -8.72 -3.15
CA LEU A 12 -2.81 -8.01 -2.78
C LEU A 12 -2.10 -8.65 -1.59
N ALA A 13 -2.84 -9.07 -0.57
CA ALA A 13 -2.29 -9.82 0.55
C ALA A 13 -1.79 -11.20 0.13
N GLY A 14 -2.51 -11.91 -0.74
CA GLY A 14 -2.05 -13.18 -1.33
C GLY A 14 -0.71 -13.03 -2.05
N ALA A 15 -0.58 -12.01 -2.89
CA ALA A 15 0.69 -11.71 -3.56
C ALA A 15 1.81 -11.35 -2.57
N ALA A 16 1.49 -10.63 -1.47
CA ALA A 16 2.49 -10.28 -0.46
C ALA A 16 2.96 -11.50 0.34
N ILE A 17 2.05 -12.44 0.64
CA ILE A 17 2.39 -13.75 1.24
C ILE A 17 3.32 -14.52 0.32
N GLU A 18 3.00 -14.61 -0.97
CA GLU A 18 3.80 -15.34 -1.95
C GLU A 18 5.21 -14.75 -2.12
N VAL A 19 5.30 -13.42 -2.24
CA VAL A 19 6.56 -12.73 -2.55
C VAL A 19 7.43 -12.54 -1.31
N TYR A 20 6.83 -12.18 -0.17
CA TYR A 20 7.57 -11.76 1.03
C TYR A 20 7.35 -12.68 2.24
N GLY A 21 6.46 -13.67 2.16
CA GLY A 21 6.04 -14.40 3.35
C GLY A 21 5.32 -13.48 4.36
N SER A 22 4.66 -12.42 3.89
CA SER A 22 4.03 -11.43 4.76
C SER A 22 3.07 -12.08 5.77
N THR A 23 3.11 -11.58 7.00
CA THR A 23 2.14 -11.93 8.06
C THR A 23 1.56 -10.66 8.68
N PRO A 24 0.36 -10.71 9.29
CA PRO A 24 -0.15 -9.59 10.07
C PRO A 24 0.84 -9.20 11.17
N ARG A 25 1.06 -7.89 11.35
CA ARG A 25 1.98 -7.40 12.38
C ARG A 25 1.25 -7.16 13.70
N PRO A 26 1.76 -7.66 14.83
CA PRO A 26 1.23 -7.30 16.14
C PRO A 26 1.32 -5.78 16.40
N VAL A 27 0.24 -5.22 16.95
CA VAL A 27 0.14 -3.81 17.36
C VAL A 27 -0.53 -3.70 18.73
N LYS A 28 -0.29 -2.59 19.43
CA LYS A 28 -1.06 -2.28 20.64
C LYS A 28 -2.54 -2.14 20.26
N PRO A 29 -3.49 -2.78 20.98
CA PRO A 29 -4.91 -2.73 20.64
C PRO A 29 -5.50 -1.33 20.47
N VAL A 30 -5.02 -0.36 21.25
CA VAL A 30 -5.42 1.05 21.12
C VAL A 30 -5.04 1.64 19.75
N LEU A 31 -3.88 1.27 19.21
CA LEU A 31 -3.41 1.73 17.90
C LEU A 31 -4.18 1.04 16.77
N GLY A 32 -4.44 -0.27 16.88
CA GLY A 32 -5.23 -0.99 15.88
C GLY A 32 -6.65 -0.42 15.76
N ARG A 33 -7.32 -0.15 16.88
CA ARG A 33 -8.64 0.52 16.90
C ARG A 33 -8.59 1.91 16.28
N ALA A 34 -7.61 2.73 16.66
CA ALA A 34 -7.47 4.09 16.13
C ALA A 34 -7.19 4.09 14.62
N ARG A 35 -6.30 3.21 14.14
CA ARG A 35 -5.99 3.05 12.72
C ARG A 35 -7.22 2.62 11.91
N ARG A 36 -7.94 1.59 12.38
CA ARG A 36 -9.16 1.11 11.71
C ARG A 36 -10.22 2.20 11.61
N ARG A 37 -10.49 2.90 12.72
CA ARG A 37 -11.45 4.02 12.75
C ARG A 37 -11.02 5.16 11.82
N TRP A 38 -9.72 5.46 11.76
CA TRP A 38 -9.21 6.47 10.86
C TRP A 38 -9.48 6.10 9.40
N PHE A 39 -9.19 4.86 8.98
CA PHE A 39 -9.48 4.42 7.61
C PHE A 39 -10.98 4.41 7.30
N GLU A 40 -11.81 3.93 8.23
CA GLU A 40 -13.27 3.92 8.05
C GLU A 40 -13.82 5.31 7.69
N VAL A 41 -13.30 6.36 8.35
CA VAL A 41 -13.78 7.74 8.18
C VAL A 41 -13.08 8.47 7.04
N ASN A 42 -11.77 8.27 6.87
CA ASN A 42 -10.95 9.12 6.00
C ASN A 42 -10.53 8.43 4.71
N TRP A 43 -10.66 7.10 4.62
CA TRP A 43 -10.28 6.33 3.45
C TRP A 43 -11.09 5.02 3.36
N PRO A 44 -12.41 5.12 3.10
CA PRO A 44 -13.32 3.97 3.11
C PRO A 44 -12.91 2.88 2.11
N GLU A 45 -12.31 3.25 0.97
CA GLU A 45 -11.82 2.29 0.00
C GLU A 45 -10.69 1.43 0.57
N HIS A 46 -9.76 2.02 1.33
CA HIS A 46 -8.71 1.26 1.98
C HIS A 46 -9.23 0.47 3.18
N HIS A 47 -10.22 1.01 3.90
CA HIS A 47 -10.90 0.26 4.96
C HIS A 47 -11.50 -1.05 4.43
N GLU A 48 -12.24 -1.00 3.31
CA GLU A 48 -12.79 -2.20 2.67
C GLU A 48 -11.69 -3.11 2.11
N ARG A 49 -10.61 -2.53 1.57
CA ARG A 49 -9.44 -3.30 1.12
C ARG A 49 -8.80 -4.09 2.26
N SER A 50 -8.68 -3.50 3.45
CA SER A 50 -8.10 -4.16 4.63
C SER A 50 -8.95 -5.33 5.12
N ARG A 51 -10.27 -5.35 4.87
CA ARG A 51 -11.11 -6.53 5.13
C ARG A 51 -10.70 -7.72 4.26
N GLY A 52 -10.45 -7.46 2.98
CA GLY A 52 -9.91 -8.46 2.05
C GLY A 52 -8.54 -8.98 2.48
N MET A 53 -7.66 -8.09 2.94
CA MET A 53 -6.34 -8.47 3.46
C MET A 53 -6.46 -9.38 4.69
N ALA A 54 -7.33 -9.04 5.65
CA ALA A 54 -7.58 -9.88 6.82
C ALA A 54 -8.09 -11.28 6.44
N ALA A 55 -9.00 -11.36 5.46
CA ALA A 55 -9.50 -12.63 4.94
C ALA A 55 -8.38 -13.49 4.32
N ALA A 56 -7.48 -12.90 3.55
CA ALA A 56 -6.32 -13.62 2.97
C ALA A 56 -5.36 -14.14 4.04
N PHE A 57 -5.19 -13.42 5.16
CA PHE A 57 -4.40 -13.88 6.30
C PHE A 57 -5.14 -14.87 7.21
N GLY A 58 -6.44 -15.11 7.00
CA GLY A 58 -7.25 -15.98 7.85
C GLY A 58 -7.49 -15.45 9.26
N VAL A 59 -7.47 -14.13 9.45
CA VAL A 59 -7.66 -13.49 10.76
C VAL A 59 -8.96 -12.67 10.81
N ALA A 60 -9.47 -12.47 12.03
CA ALA A 60 -10.62 -11.60 12.23
C ALA A 60 -10.25 -10.15 11.90
N TYR A 61 -11.01 -9.53 11.00
CA TYR A 61 -10.77 -8.14 10.58
C TYR A 61 -10.83 -7.13 11.74
N ASP A 62 -11.69 -7.41 12.73
CA ASP A 62 -11.90 -6.54 13.87
C ASP A 62 -10.92 -6.78 15.02
N ASP A 63 -10.00 -7.74 14.90
CA ASP A 63 -8.92 -7.97 15.88
C ASP A 63 -8.03 -6.72 15.98
N PRO A 64 -8.10 -5.98 17.10
CA PRO A 64 -7.35 -4.73 17.24
C PRO A 64 -5.86 -4.97 17.51
N SER A 65 -5.44 -6.20 17.77
CA SER A 65 -4.05 -6.56 18.06
C SER A 65 -3.23 -6.83 16.80
N LEU A 66 -3.85 -6.85 15.62
CA LEU A 66 -3.21 -7.14 14.34
C LEU A 66 -3.34 -5.98 13.35
N CYS A 67 -2.24 -5.71 12.64
CA CYS A 67 -2.16 -4.79 11.51
C CYS A 67 -2.03 -5.62 10.23
N VAL A 68 -3.07 -5.61 9.40
CA VAL A 68 -3.14 -6.39 8.15
C VAL A 68 -2.75 -5.59 6.91
N ASP A 69 -2.67 -4.26 7.02
CA ASP A 69 -2.56 -3.36 5.88
C ASP A 69 -1.14 -2.89 5.55
N GLU A 70 -0.14 -3.33 6.30
CA GLU A 70 1.27 -3.02 6.01
C GLU A 70 1.88 -3.91 4.92
N LEU A 71 1.33 -5.11 4.70
CA LEU A 71 1.80 -6.10 3.71
C LEU A 71 3.33 -6.20 3.66
N ASN A 72 3.92 -6.35 4.84
CA ASN A 72 5.35 -6.17 5.11
C ASN A 72 6.22 -7.01 4.19
N GLY A 73 7.17 -6.36 3.51
CA GLY A 73 8.30 -6.97 2.83
C GLY A 73 9.61 -6.54 3.47
N LEU A 74 10.62 -6.22 2.66
CA LEU A 74 11.95 -5.84 3.15
C LEU A 74 11.98 -4.41 3.71
N PRO A 75 12.64 -4.14 4.84
CA PRO A 75 12.93 -2.78 5.25
C PRO A 75 13.81 -2.14 4.17
N LEU A 76 13.31 -1.08 3.53
CA LEU A 76 14.04 -0.29 2.54
C LEU A 76 14.42 1.08 3.14
N PRO A 77 15.51 1.20 3.91
CA PRO A 77 16.15 2.49 4.11
C PRO A 77 16.54 3.05 2.74
N GLY A 78 15.99 4.20 2.42
CA GLY A 78 16.18 4.82 1.11
C GLY A 78 15.98 6.32 1.13
N GLY A 79 16.59 6.96 0.13
CA GLY A 79 16.39 8.36 -0.21
C GLY A 79 15.52 8.48 -1.46
N CYS A 80 15.02 9.68 -1.71
CA CYS A 80 14.42 9.94 -3.01
C CYS A 80 14.66 11.38 -3.46
N SER A 81 14.84 11.54 -4.77
CA SER A 81 14.88 12.84 -5.45
C SER A 81 13.78 12.87 -6.50
N ALA A 82 13.10 14.01 -6.64
CA ALA A 82 12.01 14.19 -7.60
C ALA A 82 12.14 15.54 -8.29
N VAL A 83 11.83 15.59 -9.58
CA VAL A 83 11.80 16.81 -10.39
C VAL A 83 10.45 16.92 -11.08
N TRP A 84 9.84 18.11 -10.96
CA TRP A 84 8.67 18.50 -11.74
C TRP A 84 9.08 19.53 -12.79
N CYS A 85 8.94 19.18 -14.07
CA CYS A 85 9.18 20.03 -15.21
C CYS A 85 7.99 19.88 -16.17
N PRO A 86 6.95 20.73 -16.06
CA PRO A 86 5.70 20.56 -16.78
C PRO A 86 5.90 20.22 -18.27
N PRO A 87 5.18 19.21 -18.81
CA PRO A 87 4.16 18.38 -18.15
C PRO A 87 4.73 17.11 -17.47
N ARG A 88 6.04 17.02 -17.25
CA ARG A 88 6.75 15.81 -16.83
C ARG A 88 7.10 15.82 -15.36
N VAL A 89 6.93 14.67 -14.73
CA VAL A 89 7.46 14.35 -13.41
C VAL A 89 8.41 13.19 -13.54
N VAL A 90 9.57 13.28 -12.88
CA VAL A 90 10.56 12.20 -12.83
C VAL A 90 11.03 12.06 -11.41
N ARG A 91 11.31 10.82 -10.99
CA ARG A 91 11.76 10.51 -9.65
C ARG A 91 12.75 9.36 -9.66
N ASN A 92 13.79 9.49 -8.84
CA ASN A 92 14.67 8.39 -8.46
C ASN A 92 14.38 7.98 -7.01
N PHE A 93 14.45 6.67 -6.76
CA PHE A 93 14.42 6.12 -5.42
C PHE A 93 15.74 5.40 -5.17
N ASP A 94 16.52 5.95 -4.25
CA ASP A 94 17.86 5.48 -3.92
C ASP A 94 17.73 4.50 -2.77
N ILE A 95 18.17 3.26 -2.97
CA ILE A 95 18.16 2.24 -1.93
C ILE A 95 19.53 2.19 -1.29
N HIS A 96 19.59 2.18 0.04
CA HIS A 96 20.85 2.08 0.76
C HIS A 96 21.58 0.76 0.44
N ALA A 97 22.91 0.81 0.26
CA ALA A 97 23.71 -0.33 -0.17
C ALA A 97 23.54 -1.57 0.73
N SER A 98 23.41 -1.36 2.05
CA SER A 98 23.18 -2.45 3.02
C SER A 98 21.94 -3.30 2.73
N VAL A 99 20.97 -2.79 2.00
CA VAL A 99 19.79 -3.55 1.56
C VAL A 99 20.16 -4.43 0.37
N ILE A 100 20.86 -3.87 -0.62
CA ILE A 100 21.24 -4.57 -1.85
C ILE A 100 22.21 -5.71 -1.55
N GLU A 101 23.07 -5.53 -0.55
CA GLU A 101 24.03 -6.54 -0.08
C GLU A 101 23.35 -7.71 0.64
N THR A 102 22.15 -7.49 1.23
CA THR A 102 21.43 -8.54 1.97
C THR A 102 20.46 -9.32 1.09
N ALA A 103 19.84 -8.66 0.11
CA ALA A 103 19.00 -9.31 -0.88
C ALA A 103 18.87 -8.46 -2.16
N PRO A 104 18.70 -9.10 -3.33
CA PRO A 104 18.38 -8.37 -4.55
C PRO A 104 17.03 -7.67 -4.41
N VAL A 105 17.03 -6.34 -4.53
CA VAL A 105 15.79 -5.56 -4.49
C VAL A 105 15.06 -5.70 -5.82
N ARG A 106 13.81 -6.19 -5.74
CA ARG A 106 12.93 -6.36 -6.89
C ARG A 106 11.70 -5.47 -6.70
N PRO A 107 11.64 -4.29 -7.35
CA PRO A 107 10.43 -3.50 -7.31
C PRO A 107 9.30 -4.22 -8.06
N HIS A 108 8.07 -4.03 -7.58
CA HIS A 108 6.87 -4.59 -8.19
C HIS A 108 6.02 -3.49 -8.82
N VAL A 109 5.44 -3.79 -9.97
CA VAL A 109 4.38 -2.95 -10.56
C VAL A 109 3.05 -3.55 -10.12
N VAL A 110 2.27 -2.75 -9.42
CA VAL A 110 0.92 -3.10 -8.95
C VAL A 110 -0.08 -2.26 -9.73
N GLU A 111 -0.86 -2.93 -10.57
CA GLU A 111 -2.01 -2.35 -11.25
C GLU A 111 -3.30 -2.71 -10.51
N MET A 112 -4.10 -1.71 -10.17
CA MET A 112 -5.38 -1.88 -9.48
C MET A 112 -6.50 -1.24 -10.32
N HIS A 113 -7.56 -2.01 -10.53
CA HIS A 113 -8.77 -1.58 -11.23
C HIS A 113 -9.98 -1.84 -10.32
N PRO A 114 -10.25 -0.95 -9.35
CA PRO A 114 -11.38 -1.12 -8.47
C PRO A 114 -12.70 -0.82 -9.19
N GLU A 115 -13.77 -1.51 -8.80
CA GLU A 115 -15.13 -1.16 -9.23
C GLU A 115 -15.57 0.21 -8.73
N GLN A 116 -15.06 0.61 -7.55
CA GLN A 116 -15.30 1.90 -6.92
C GLN A 116 -13.98 2.55 -6.53
N GLY A 117 -13.76 3.78 -7.00
CA GLY A 117 -12.50 4.51 -6.87
C GLY A 117 -11.77 4.60 -8.21
N LEU A 118 -10.52 5.07 -8.18
CA LEU A 118 -9.73 5.27 -9.39
C LEU A 118 -8.84 4.05 -9.70
N SER A 119 -8.78 3.67 -10.96
CA SER A 119 -7.72 2.80 -11.47
C SER A 119 -6.36 3.45 -11.25
N SER A 120 -5.37 2.65 -10.87
CA SER A 120 -4.01 3.14 -10.62
C SER A 120 -2.95 2.12 -10.94
N VAL A 121 -1.77 2.62 -11.30
CA VAL A 121 -0.53 1.86 -11.41
C VAL A 121 0.47 2.44 -10.44
N ALA A 122 1.10 1.58 -9.64
CA ALA A 122 2.11 1.96 -8.68
C ALA A 122 3.33 1.05 -8.77
N ILE A 123 4.50 1.63 -8.58
CA ILE A 123 5.74 0.91 -8.29
C ILE A 123 5.87 0.82 -6.78
N THR A 124 6.08 -0.39 -6.27
CA THR A 124 6.31 -0.68 -4.85
C THR A 124 7.63 -1.41 -4.68
N GLY A 125 8.15 -1.52 -3.45
CA GLY A 125 9.44 -2.19 -3.22
C GLY A 125 9.68 -2.75 -1.82
N ASN A 126 9.15 -2.11 -0.77
CA ASN A 126 9.29 -2.57 0.62
C ASN A 126 8.06 -3.33 1.14
N ASN A 127 6.92 -3.12 0.49
CA ASN A 127 5.65 -3.80 0.73
C ASN A 127 4.77 -3.67 -0.52
N LEU A 128 3.64 -4.35 -0.54
CA LEU A 128 2.69 -4.25 -1.67
C LEU A 128 1.54 -3.27 -1.41
N SER A 129 1.31 -2.81 -0.18
CA SER A 129 0.25 -1.82 0.13
C SER A 129 0.73 -0.37 0.04
N GLY A 130 2.05 -0.14 0.06
CA GLY A 130 2.65 1.16 -0.15
C GLY A 130 2.78 1.52 -1.62
N CYS A 131 3.35 2.70 -1.86
CA CYS A 131 3.59 3.21 -3.21
C CYS A 131 4.86 4.05 -3.15
N LEU A 132 5.89 3.61 -3.88
CA LEU A 132 7.10 4.40 -4.10
C LEU A 132 6.80 5.46 -5.16
N GLU A 133 6.21 5.07 -6.28
CA GLU A 133 5.80 5.96 -7.37
C GLU A 133 4.47 5.47 -7.97
N GLY A 134 3.66 6.35 -8.56
CA GLY A 134 2.42 5.92 -9.19
C GLY A 134 1.54 7.04 -9.72
N ILE A 135 0.65 6.64 -10.62
CA ILE A 135 -0.34 7.51 -11.26
C ILE A 135 -1.70 6.81 -11.27
N ASN A 136 -2.77 7.60 -11.20
CA ASN A 136 -4.13 7.12 -11.38
C ASN A 136 -4.73 7.58 -12.72
N GLU A 137 -5.87 7.01 -13.10
CA GLU A 137 -6.53 7.33 -14.37
C GLU A 137 -6.99 8.80 -14.49
N ALA A 138 -7.08 9.53 -13.39
CA ALA A 138 -7.33 10.97 -13.38
C ALA A 138 -6.05 11.81 -13.67
N GLY A 139 -4.93 11.16 -14.00
CA GLY A 139 -3.65 11.82 -14.29
C GLY A 139 -2.95 12.39 -13.05
N THR A 140 -3.40 12.03 -11.83
CA THR A 140 -2.79 12.51 -10.61
C THR A 140 -1.55 11.68 -10.28
N VAL A 141 -0.38 12.31 -10.40
CA VAL A 141 0.86 11.79 -9.82
C VAL A 141 0.95 12.32 -8.40
N ARG A 142 0.87 11.39 -7.43
CA ARG A 142 0.86 11.59 -5.97
C ARG A 142 0.66 13.05 -5.49
N ARG A 143 -0.59 13.52 -5.42
CA ARG A 143 -0.96 14.69 -4.59
C ARG A 143 -1.49 14.21 -3.24
N ARG A 144 -0.96 14.78 -2.15
CA ARG A 144 -1.60 14.77 -0.83
C ARG A 144 -3.06 15.20 -1.03
N ALA A 145 -4.03 14.41 -0.54
CA ALA A 145 -5.43 14.83 -0.51
C ALA A 145 -5.50 16.21 0.17
N ARG A 146 -5.72 17.28 -0.59
CA ARG A 146 -6.20 18.52 -0.01
C ARG A 146 -7.61 18.20 0.45
N ARG A 147 -7.88 18.32 1.76
CA ARG A 147 -9.26 18.53 2.21
C ARG A 147 -9.80 19.68 1.37
N ARG A 148 -10.89 19.48 0.65
CA ARG A 148 -11.76 20.59 0.31
C ARG A 148 -12.32 21.06 1.65
N THR A 149 -11.73 22.11 2.21
CA THR A 149 -12.46 22.95 3.14
C THR A 149 -13.52 23.64 2.29
N GLU A 150 -14.78 23.35 2.60
CA GLU A 150 -15.91 24.24 2.31
C GLU A 150 -15.68 25.61 2.96
#